data_AF-A0A2T5EMT7-F1
#
_entry.id   AF-A0A2T5EMT7-F1
#
_cell.length_a   1.000
_cell.length_b   1.000
_cell.length_c   1.000
_cell.angle_alpha   90.00
_cell.angle_beta   90.00
_cell.angle_gamma   90.00
#
_symmetry.space_group_name_H-M   'P 1'
#
loop_
_entity.id
_entity.type
_entity.pdbx_description
1 polymer ?
#
loop_
_entity_poly.entity_id
_entity_poly.type
_entity_poly.pdbx_seq_one_letter_code
_entity_poly.pdbx_strand_id
1 'polypeptide(L)'
;MIGKLSGGGALPPKASISQLIRGFIGGTLGILALCLLAKSSGFSWLMAPFGATCVLLFAVPTSPLAQPRNVIAGHFISAAVGLIALYGFGDAYLTMAIAVGSSIMLMQYCRAVHPPAGANPIVIALAGTTYVDWTFLFTPVLIGSIALVGIGALLNNSDSQQKWPLYWFGSSKS
;
A
#
# COMPACT_ATOMS: atom_id res chain seq x y z
N MET A 1 -21.14 -2.54 26.21
CA MET A 1 -20.14 -2.25 25.15
C MET A 1 -19.10 -3.37 25.01
N ILE A 2 -18.65 -4.00 26.11
CA ILE A 2 -17.67 -5.10 26.11
C ILE A 2 -18.09 -6.30 25.25
N GLY A 3 -19.37 -6.71 25.29
CA GLY A 3 -19.87 -7.83 24.46
C GLY A 3 -19.87 -7.60 22.94
N LYS A 4 -19.67 -6.35 22.47
CA LYS A 4 -19.45 -6.09 21.04
C LYS A 4 -17.98 -6.26 20.63
N LEU A 5 -17.04 -6.12 21.58
CA LEU A 5 -15.60 -6.27 21.35
C LEU A 5 -15.14 -7.73 21.43
N SER A 6 -15.89 -8.60 22.11
CA SER A 6 -15.58 -10.04 22.16
C SER A 6 -15.67 -10.72 20.80
N GLY A 7 -16.38 -10.10 19.84
CA GLY A 7 -16.74 -10.75 18.60
C GLY A 7 -17.57 -12.02 18.84
N GLY A 8 -17.76 -12.81 17.78
CA GLY A 8 -18.47 -14.10 17.84
C GLY A 8 -18.28 -14.96 16.59
N GLY A 9 -17.34 -14.58 15.71
CA GLY A 9 -17.02 -15.30 14.49
C GLY A 9 -15.88 -16.30 14.71
N ALA A 10 -15.79 -17.30 13.84
CA ALA A 10 -14.63 -18.17 13.78
C ALA A 10 -13.41 -17.40 13.25
N LEU A 11 -12.22 -17.85 13.65
CA LEU A 11 -10.99 -17.37 13.03
C LEU A 11 -10.98 -17.70 11.53
N PRO A 12 -10.31 -16.88 10.70
CA PRO A 12 -10.03 -17.26 9.31
C PRO A 12 -9.34 -18.63 9.24
N PRO A 13 -9.58 -19.42 8.18
CA PRO A 13 -8.90 -20.69 8.00
C PRO A 13 -7.38 -20.48 7.96
N LYS A 14 -6.62 -21.47 8.45
CA LYS A 14 -5.16 -21.43 8.38
C LYS A 14 -4.70 -21.38 6.92
N ALA A 15 -3.68 -20.56 6.66
CA ALA A 15 -3.04 -20.51 5.36
C ALA A 15 -2.38 -21.86 5.02
N SER A 16 -2.44 -22.25 3.75
CA SER A 16 -1.71 -23.42 3.25
C SER A 16 -0.20 -23.16 3.27
N ILE A 17 0.61 -24.23 3.28
CA ILE A 17 2.08 -24.12 3.22
C ILE A 17 2.52 -23.30 2.00
N SER A 18 1.86 -23.50 0.85
CA SER A 18 2.15 -22.74 -0.37
C SER A 18 1.91 -21.23 -0.16
N GLN A 19 0.80 -20.84 0.49
CA GLN A 19 0.53 -19.44 0.82
C GLN A 19 1.56 -18.85 1.79
N LEU A 20 1.96 -19.62 2.81
CA LEU A 20 2.99 -19.19 3.77
C LEU A 20 4.34 -18.93 3.06
N ILE A 21 4.77 -19.86 2.19
CA ILE A 21 6.01 -19.73 1.43
C ILE A 21 5.93 -18.55 0.46
N ARG A 22 4.82 -18.37 -0.26
CA ARG A 22 4.62 -17.22 -1.17
C ARG A 22 4.66 -15.89 -0.41
N GLY A 23 4.00 -15.81 0.74
CA GLY A 23 4.04 -14.64 1.62
C GLY A 23 5.47 -14.29 2.05
N PHE A 24 6.23 -15.29 2.52
CA PHE A 24 7.62 -15.13 2.93
C PHE A 24 8.53 -14.68 1.78
N ILE A 25 8.50 -15.42 0.66
CA ILE A 25 9.34 -15.11 -0.51
C ILE A 25 8.98 -13.75 -1.09
N GLY A 26 7.69 -13.47 -1.29
CA GLY A 26 7.23 -12.22 -1.87
C GLY A 26 7.55 -11.01 -1.00
N GLY A 27 7.30 -11.09 0.30
CA GLY A 27 7.65 -10.02 1.24
C GLY A 27 9.15 -9.74 1.26
N THR A 28 9.96 -10.80 1.34
CA THR A 28 11.43 -10.71 1.36
C THR A 28 11.97 -10.12 0.06
N LEU A 29 11.61 -10.70 -1.09
CA LEU A 29 12.11 -10.26 -2.39
C LEU A 29 11.59 -8.87 -2.75
N GLY A 30 10.33 -8.56 -2.42
CA GLY A 30 9.73 -7.24 -2.65
C GLY A 30 10.48 -6.14 -1.92
N ILE A 31 10.67 -6.29 -0.60
CA ILE A 31 11.39 -5.29 0.20
C ILE A 31 12.88 -5.26 -0.15
N LEU A 32 13.52 -6.41 -0.34
CA LEU A 32 14.93 -6.47 -0.72
C LEU A 32 15.19 -5.77 -2.05
N ALA A 33 14.32 -5.96 -3.06
CA ALA A 33 14.45 -5.30 -4.35
C ALA A 33 14.40 -3.78 -4.20
N LEU A 34 13.45 -3.24 -3.43
CA LEU A 34 13.36 -1.81 -3.16
C LEU A 34 14.59 -1.29 -2.40
N CYS A 35 15.09 -2.03 -1.41
CA CYS A 35 16.32 -1.67 -0.69
C CYS A 35 17.54 -1.63 -1.59
N LEU A 36 17.70 -2.60 -2.51
CA LEU A 36 18.83 -2.63 -3.45
C LEU A 36 18.75 -1.49 -4.46
N LEU A 37 17.54 -1.16 -4.94
CA LEU A 37 17.31 0.00 -5.81
C LEU A 37 17.59 1.33 -5.10
N ALA A 38 17.22 1.44 -3.82
CA ALA A 38 17.58 2.60 -3.01
C ALA A 38 19.10 2.75 -2.88
N LYS A 39 19.80 1.64 -2.58
CA LYS A 39 21.25 1.63 -2.47
C LYS A 39 21.96 1.99 -3.79
N SER A 40 21.47 1.52 -4.93
CA SER A 40 22.14 1.72 -6.22
C SER A 40 21.87 3.09 -6.86
N SER A 41 20.67 3.63 -6.67
CA SER A 41 20.24 4.88 -7.31
C SER A 41 20.52 6.14 -6.46
N GLY A 42 20.72 5.98 -5.15
CA GLY A 42 20.84 7.10 -4.20
C GLY A 42 19.51 7.77 -3.85
N PHE A 43 18.38 7.33 -4.43
CA PHE A 43 17.04 7.80 -4.09
C PHE A 43 16.39 6.91 -3.02
N SER A 44 15.36 7.43 -2.34
CA SER A 44 14.52 6.58 -1.49
C SER A 44 13.51 5.81 -2.34
N TRP A 45 13.56 4.47 -2.27
CA TRP A 45 12.61 3.56 -2.93
C TRP A 45 11.69 2.85 -1.94
N LEU A 46 11.90 3.08 -0.64
CA LEU A 46 11.21 2.37 0.42
C LEU A 46 10.50 3.36 1.34
N MET A 47 9.28 3.02 1.71
CA MET A 47 8.56 3.65 2.82
C MET A 47 7.86 2.57 3.65
N ALA A 48 7.70 2.81 4.95
CA ALA A 48 7.10 1.83 5.86
C ALA A 48 5.75 1.22 5.39
N PRO A 49 4.83 2.00 4.77
CA PRO A 49 3.58 1.47 4.19
C PRO A 49 3.77 0.28 3.24
N PHE A 50 4.88 0.21 2.50
CA PHE A 50 5.16 -0.88 1.57
C PHE A 50 5.31 -2.25 2.25
N GLY A 51 5.72 -2.31 3.52
CA GLY A 51 5.71 -3.55 4.27
C GLY A 51 4.30 -4.14 4.41
N ALA A 52 3.32 -3.30 4.75
CA ALA A 52 1.92 -3.72 4.83
C ALA A 52 1.31 -3.98 3.44
N THR A 53 1.77 -3.28 2.40
CA THR A 53 1.44 -3.60 1.00
C THR A 53 1.90 -5.01 0.62
N CYS A 54 3.12 -5.41 1.01
CA CYS A 54 3.62 -6.77 0.80
C CYS A 54 2.72 -7.82 1.47
N VAL A 55 2.21 -7.55 2.68
CA VAL A 55 1.25 -8.46 3.34
C VAL A 55 0.03 -8.68 2.46
N LEU A 56 -0.57 -7.62 1.93
CA LEU A 56 -1.73 -7.75 1.05
C LEU A 56 -1.38 -8.46 -0.27
N LEU A 57 -0.28 -8.08 -0.92
CA LEU A 57 0.11 -8.60 -2.22
C LEU A 57 0.50 -10.08 -2.20
N PHE A 58 1.07 -10.58 -1.11
CA PHE A 58 1.69 -11.90 -1.09
C PHE A 58 1.02 -12.89 -0.13
N ALA A 59 0.39 -12.42 0.95
CA ALA A 59 -0.34 -13.30 1.87
C ALA A 59 -1.83 -13.46 1.49
N VAL A 60 -2.44 -12.39 0.94
CA VAL A 60 -3.86 -12.36 0.57
C VAL A 60 -4.10 -11.74 -0.82
N PRO A 61 -3.45 -12.26 -1.88
CA PRO A 61 -3.45 -11.64 -3.22
C PRO A 61 -4.85 -11.53 -3.86
N THR A 62 -5.78 -12.40 -3.47
CA THR A 62 -7.17 -12.40 -3.94
C THR A 62 -8.03 -11.33 -3.29
N SER A 63 -7.52 -10.65 -2.25
CA SER A 63 -8.23 -9.55 -1.62
C SER A 63 -8.49 -8.45 -2.66
N PRO A 64 -9.71 -7.87 -2.68
CA PRO A 64 -9.97 -6.70 -3.52
C PRO A 64 -9.04 -5.53 -3.16
N LEU A 65 -8.53 -5.45 -1.92
CA LEU A 65 -7.64 -4.39 -1.46
C LEU A 65 -6.19 -4.55 -1.93
N ALA A 66 -5.82 -5.75 -2.41
CA ALA A 66 -4.50 -6.08 -2.94
C ALA A 66 -4.39 -5.84 -4.45
N GLN A 67 -5.47 -5.42 -5.12
CA GLN A 67 -5.45 -5.27 -6.58
C GLN A 67 -4.64 -4.04 -7.02
N PRO A 68 -4.02 -4.07 -8.21
CA PRO A 68 -3.10 -3.04 -8.69
C PRO A 68 -3.64 -1.62 -8.62
N ARG A 69 -4.92 -1.44 -8.98
CA ARG A 69 -5.62 -0.14 -8.87
C ARG A 69 -5.52 0.41 -7.46
N ASN A 70 -5.85 -0.42 -6.46
CA ASN A 70 -5.89 0.00 -5.08
C ASN A 70 -4.48 0.31 -4.58
N VAL A 71 -3.51 -0.56 -4.86
CA VAL A 71 -2.12 -0.35 -4.45
C VAL A 71 -1.57 0.96 -5.02
N ILE A 72 -1.62 1.14 -6.34
CA ILE A 72 -1.00 2.29 -7.01
C ILE A 72 -1.77 3.57 -6.71
N ALA A 73 -3.08 3.59 -7.01
CA ALA A 73 -3.88 4.81 -6.83
C ALA A 73 -4.07 5.15 -5.34
N GLY A 74 -4.20 4.15 -4.46
CA GLY A 74 -4.32 4.37 -3.03
C GLY A 74 -3.08 5.06 -2.46
N HIS A 75 -1.88 4.54 -2.75
CA HIS A 75 -0.64 5.19 -2.32
C HIS A 75 -0.46 6.58 -2.94
N PHE A 76 -0.75 6.74 -4.23
CA PHE A 76 -0.62 8.03 -4.91
C PHE A 76 -1.56 9.09 -4.33
N ILE A 77 -2.86 8.76 -4.18
CA ILE A 77 -3.86 9.66 -3.58
C ILE A 77 -3.43 10.04 -2.17
N SER A 78 -3.09 9.06 -1.34
CA SER A 78 -2.78 9.33 0.06
C SER A 78 -1.48 10.11 0.24
N ALA A 79 -0.46 9.85 -0.58
CA ALA A 79 0.76 10.64 -0.57
C ALA A 79 0.53 12.08 -1.06
N ALA A 80 -0.27 12.27 -2.10
CA ALA A 80 -0.61 13.60 -2.60
C ALA A 80 -1.33 14.43 -1.51
N VAL A 81 -2.29 13.83 -0.81
CA VAL A 81 -2.96 14.47 0.35
C VAL A 81 -1.96 14.81 1.44
N GLY A 82 -1.05 13.88 1.79
CA GLY A 82 0.00 14.11 2.78
C GLY A 82 0.93 15.27 2.43
N LEU A 83 1.36 15.37 1.16
CA LEU A 83 2.21 16.45 0.68
C LEU A 83 1.48 17.79 0.65
N ILE A 84 0.24 17.83 0.17
CA ILE A 84 -0.61 19.03 0.22
C ILE A 84 -0.76 19.51 1.67
N ALA A 85 -1.01 18.58 2.59
CA ALA A 85 -1.17 18.88 4.00
C ALA A 85 0.13 19.46 4.61
N LEU A 86 1.27 18.79 4.40
CA LEU A 86 2.56 19.21 4.92
C LEU A 86 2.99 20.58 4.37
N TYR A 87 2.93 20.78 3.06
CA TYR A 87 3.37 22.01 2.42
C TYR A 87 2.39 23.18 2.58
N GLY A 88 1.10 22.89 2.73
CA GLY A 88 0.06 23.92 2.91
C GLY A 88 -0.17 24.32 4.37
N PHE A 89 -0.04 23.37 5.31
CA PHE A 89 -0.50 23.53 6.69
C PHE A 89 0.48 23.01 7.75
N GLY A 90 1.68 22.56 7.36
CA GLY A 90 2.71 22.06 8.26
C GLY A 90 2.49 20.63 8.76
N ASP A 91 3.26 20.23 9.78
CA ASP A 91 3.35 18.87 10.31
C ASP A 91 2.62 18.69 11.67
N ALA A 92 1.79 19.66 12.06
CA ALA A 92 1.01 19.60 13.29
C ALA A 92 0.11 18.35 13.35
N TYR A 93 -0.12 17.83 14.56
CA TYR A 93 -0.92 16.61 14.77
C TYR A 93 -2.34 16.71 14.18
N LEU A 94 -2.96 17.90 14.25
CA LEU A 94 -4.27 18.12 13.66
C LEU A 94 -4.22 18.04 12.12
N THR A 95 -3.21 18.65 11.49
CA THR A 95 -2.98 18.56 10.04
C THR A 95 -2.80 17.11 9.60
N MET A 96 -1.97 16.36 10.32
CA MET A 96 -1.72 14.94 10.07
C MET A 96 -3.01 14.10 10.20
N ALA A 97 -3.80 14.32 11.26
CA ALA A 97 -5.06 13.61 11.46
C ALA A 97 -6.08 13.91 10.35
N ILE A 98 -6.21 15.17 9.95
CA ILE A 98 -7.07 15.58 8.83
C ILE A 98 -6.58 14.94 7.53
N ALA A 99 -5.28 14.94 7.26
CA ALA A 99 -4.70 14.36 6.06
C ALA A 99 -4.95 12.84 5.94
N VAL A 100 -4.88 12.10 7.07
CA VAL A 100 -5.25 10.68 7.11
C VAL A 100 -6.74 10.50 6.80
N GLY A 101 -7.62 11.27 7.46
CA GLY A 101 -9.07 11.22 7.21
C GLY A 101 -9.44 11.53 5.76
N SER A 102 -8.86 12.61 5.20
CA SER A 102 -9.04 13.01 3.79
C SER A 102 -8.51 11.95 2.83
N SER A 103 -7.37 11.31 3.13
CA SER A 103 -6.83 10.21 2.33
C SER A 103 -7.80 9.04 2.27
N ILE A 104 -8.36 8.63 3.41
CA ILE A 104 -9.34 7.54 3.48
C ILE A 104 -10.57 7.89 2.66
N MET A 105 -11.12 9.10 2.84
CA MET A 105 -12.28 9.58 2.10
C MET A 105 -12.04 9.58 0.57
N LEU A 106 -10.90 10.10 0.11
CA LEU A 106 -10.60 10.16 -1.32
C LEU A 106 -10.32 8.77 -1.92
N MET A 107 -9.67 7.88 -1.18
CA MET A 107 -9.51 6.49 -1.62
C MET A 107 -10.86 5.77 -1.75
N GLN A 108 -11.79 6.01 -0.82
CA GLN A 108 -13.16 5.49 -0.91
C GLN A 108 -13.88 6.04 -2.13
N TYR A 109 -13.84 7.36 -2.33
CA TYR A 109 -14.44 8.05 -3.47
C TYR A 109 -13.91 7.51 -4.81
N CYS A 110 -12.59 7.34 -4.93
CA CYS A 110 -11.93 6.83 -6.13
C CYS A 110 -12.03 5.31 -6.31
N ARG A 111 -12.67 4.59 -5.37
CA ARG A 111 -12.73 3.12 -5.33
C ARG A 111 -11.34 2.49 -5.44
N ALA A 112 -10.42 2.98 -4.61
CA ALA A 112 -9.01 2.63 -4.60
C ALA A 112 -8.49 2.43 -3.16
N VAL A 113 -9.35 1.97 -2.24
CA VAL A 113 -8.98 1.74 -0.84
C VAL A 113 -7.85 0.72 -0.76
N HIS A 114 -6.70 1.19 -0.29
CA HIS A 114 -5.55 0.37 0.06
C HIS A 114 -5.13 0.73 1.47
N PRO A 115 -5.51 -0.07 2.49
CA PRO A 115 -5.27 0.28 3.90
C PRO A 115 -3.82 0.65 4.23
N PRO A 116 -2.78 -0.01 3.66
CA PRO A 116 -1.39 0.41 3.87
C PRO A 116 -1.12 1.87 3.51
N ALA A 117 -1.75 2.38 2.44
CA ALA A 117 -1.59 3.76 2.01
C ALA A 117 -2.09 4.78 3.02
N GLY A 118 -3.04 4.43 3.90
CA GLY A 118 -3.55 5.34 4.93
C GLY A 118 -2.48 5.85 5.91
N ALA A 119 -1.33 5.19 5.97
CA ALA A 119 -0.17 5.63 6.75
C ALA A 119 0.75 6.62 6.01
N ASN A 120 0.58 6.83 4.70
CA ASN A 120 1.41 7.75 3.92
C ASN A 120 1.45 9.19 4.48
N PRO A 121 0.32 9.82 4.87
CA PRO A 121 0.33 11.19 5.37
C PRO A 121 1.09 11.32 6.69
N ILE A 122 1.05 10.28 7.51
CA ILE A 122 1.80 10.21 8.77
C ILE A 122 3.30 10.17 8.48
N VAL A 123 3.72 9.29 7.56
CA VAL A 123 5.14 9.18 7.17
C VAL A 123 5.66 10.50 6.61
N ILE A 124 4.89 11.15 5.74
CA ILE A 124 5.25 12.43 5.13
C ILE A 124 5.37 13.52 6.19
N ALA A 125 4.36 13.67 7.06
CA ALA A 125 4.37 14.70 8.10
C ALA A 125 5.50 14.49 9.13
N LEU A 126 5.74 13.25 9.56
CA LEU A 126 6.84 12.95 10.51
C LEU A 126 8.23 13.15 9.91
N ALA A 127 8.39 12.96 8.60
CA ALA A 127 9.64 13.27 7.93
C ALA A 127 9.82 14.80 7.79
N GLY A 128 8.75 15.54 7.53
CA GLY A 128 8.79 16.99 7.36
C GLY A 128 9.48 17.44 6.07
N THR A 129 9.42 18.74 5.80
CA THR A 129 9.89 19.35 4.54
C THR A 129 11.41 19.30 4.35
N THR A 130 12.17 18.98 5.42
CA THR A 130 13.62 18.79 5.35
C THR A 130 14.00 17.52 4.58
N TYR A 131 13.18 16.47 4.65
CA TYR A 131 13.50 15.15 4.08
C TYR A 131 12.54 14.69 2.99
N VAL A 132 11.38 15.36 2.86
CA VAL A 132 10.34 14.99 1.91
C VAL A 132 9.90 16.21 1.11
N ASP A 133 9.98 16.10 -0.21
CA ASP A 133 9.44 17.06 -1.16
C ASP A 133 8.45 16.43 -2.15
N TRP A 134 8.02 17.20 -3.15
CA TRP A 134 7.07 16.74 -4.16
C TRP A 134 7.58 15.56 -5.00
N THR A 135 8.90 15.33 -5.07
CA THR A 135 9.47 14.16 -5.75
C THR A 135 9.09 12.86 -5.04
N PHE A 136 8.77 12.91 -3.74
CA PHE A 136 8.28 11.77 -2.95
C PHE A 136 7.06 11.09 -3.58
N LEU A 137 6.21 11.86 -4.26
CA LEU A 137 5.02 11.37 -4.96
C LEU A 137 5.37 10.42 -6.12
N PHE A 138 6.52 10.63 -6.75
CA PHE A 138 7.02 9.77 -7.82
C PHE A 138 7.93 8.66 -7.26
N THR A 139 8.90 9.04 -6.43
CA THR A 139 9.85 8.14 -5.76
C THR A 139 9.93 8.48 -4.28
N PRO A 140 9.50 7.58 -3.37
CA PRO A 140 9.26 6.16 -3.59
C PRO A 140 7.84 5.81 -4.07
N VAL A 141 6.86 6.71 -3.98
CA VAL A 141 5.43 6.32 -3.95
C VAL A 141 4.96 5.64 -5.23
N LEU A 142 5.00 6.33 -6.38
CA LEU A 142 4.45 5.79 -7.63
C LEU A 142 5.31 4.63 -8.15
N ILE A 143 6.62 4.83 -8.26
CA ILE A 143 7.51 3.82 -8.84
C ILE A 143 7.60 2.59 -7.93
N GLY A 144 7.70 2.77 -6.61
CA GLY A 144 7.75 1.67 -5.66
C GLY A 144 6.46 0.85 -5.63
N SER A 145 5.29 1.50 -5.70
CA SER A 145 4.01 0.79 -5.78
C SER A 145 3.85 0.00 -7.08
N ILE A 146 4.28 0.55 -8.23
CA ILE A 146 4.31 -0.16 -9.51
C ILE A 146 5.28 -1.35 -9.44
N ALA A 147 6.47 -1.18 -8.87
CA ALA A 147 7.44 -2.25 -8.73
C ALA A 147 6.89 -3.41 -7.89
N LEU A 148 6.27 -3.12 -6.73
CA LEU A 148 5.63 -4.13 -5.89
C LEU A 148 4.48 -4.84 -6.60
N VAL A 149 3.64 -4.11 -7.35
CA VAL A 149 2.60 -4.70 -8.19
C VAL A 149 3.20 -5.63 -9.26
N GLY A 150 4.31 -5.25 -9.88
CA GLY A 150 5.03 -6.10 -10.85
C GLY A 150 5.54 -7.39 -10.22
N ILE A 151 6.18 -7.30 -9.04
CA ILE A 151 6.62 -8.48 -8.27
C ILE A 151 5.42 -9.35 -7.87
N GLY A 152 4.34 -8.73 -7.43
CA GLY A 152 3.05 -9.37 -7.17
C GLY A 152 2.50 -10.12 -8.38
N ALA A 153 2.55 -9.50 -9.57
CA ALA A 153 2.10 -10.14 -10.81
C ALA A 153 2.90 -11.40 -11.13
N LEU A 154 4.23 -11.35 -10.99
CA LEU A 154 5.09 -12.51 -11.26
C LEU A 154 4.81 -13.65 -10.28
N LEU A 155 4.78 -13.36 -8.97
CA LEU A 155 4.61 -14.39 -7.94
C LEU A 155 3.19 -14.96 -7.90
N ASN A 156 2.17 -14.12 -8.04
CA ASN A 156 0.77 -14.56 -7.94
C ASN A 156 0.31 -15.34 -9.17
N ASN A 157 0.93 -15.13 -10.34
CA ASN A 157 0.65 -15.91 -11.56
C ASN A 157 1.68 -17.03 -11.82
N SER A 158 2.57 -17.33 -10.86
CA SER A 158 3.50 -18.47 -10.99
C SER A 158 2.79 -19.84 -10.90
N ASP A 159 1.52 -19.84 -10.50
CA ASP A 159 0.66 -21.02 -10.42
C ASP A 159 -0.43 -20.91 -11.47
N SER A 160 -0.54 -21.91 -12.35
CA SER A 160 -1.48 -21.90 -13.49
C SER A 160 -2.95 -21.85 -13.07
N GLN A 161 -3.26 -22.17 -11.81
CA GLN A 161 -4.61 -22.13 -11.27
C GLN A 161 -4.99 -20.75 -10.70
N GLN A 162 -4.03 -19.83 -10.59
CA GLN A 162 -4.26 -18.48 -10.06
C GLN A 162 -4.35 -17.47 -11.21
N LYS A 163 -5.34 -16.58 -11.14
CA LYS A 163 -5.45 -15.44 -12.04
C LYS A 163 -5.38 -14.15 -11.23
N TRP A 164 -4.26 -13.45 -11.37
CA TRP A 164 -4.06 -12.14 -10.76
C TRP A 164 -3.60 -11.13 -11.81
N PRO A 165 -4.12 -9.90 -11.82
CA PRO A 165 -5.13 -9.37 -10.91
C PRO A 165 -6.55 -9.82 -11.29
N LEU A 166 -7.45 -9.75 -10.30
CA LEU A 166 -8.88 -9.97 -10.50
C LEU A 166 -9.54 -8.80 -11.22
N TYR A 167 -9.03 -7.57 -11.01
CA TYR A 167 -9.46 -6.37 -11.72
C TYR A 167 -8.35 -5.32 -11.78
N TRP A 168 -8.41 -4.44 -12.78
CA TRP A 168 -7.49 -3.32 -12.94
C TRP A 168 -8.24 -2.01 -13.18
N PHE A 169 -8.70 -1.80 -14.41
CA PHE A 169 -9.67 -0.77 -14.74
C PHE A 169 -11.03 -1.41 -14.53
N GLY A 170 -11.79 -0.95 -13.53
CA GLY A 170 -13.12 -1.47 -13.26
C GLY A 170 -13.99 -1.29 -14.51
N SER A 171 -14.15 -2.34 -15.30
CA SER A 171 -15.21 -2.40 -16.30
C SER A 171 -16.50 -2.51 -15.52
N SER A 172 -17.11 -1.38 -15.20
CA SER A 172 -18.52 -1.35 -14.84
C SER A 172 -19.28 -1.93 -16.02
N LYS A 173 -19.64 -3.21 -15.98
CA LYS A 173 -20.81 -3.64 -16.72
C LYS A 173 -21.98 -2.94 -16.03
N SER A 174 -22.42 -1.83 -16.60
CA SER A 174 -23.69 -1.19 -16.24
C SER A 174 -24.83 -2.16 -16.49
#